data_AF-A0A945KK05-F1
#
_entry.id   AF-A0A945KK05-F1
#
_cell.length_a   1.000
_cell.length_b   1.000
_cell.length_c   1.000
_cell.angle_alpha   90.00
_cell.angle_beta   90.00
_cell.angle_gamma   90.00
#
_symmetry.space_group_name_H-M   'P 1'
#
loop_
_entity.id
_entity.type
_entity.pdbx_description
1 polymer ?
#
loop_
_entity_poly.entity_id
_entity_poly.type
_entity_poly.pdbx_seq_one_letter_code
_entity_poly.pdbx_strand_id
1 'polypeptide(L)'
;MLSFLTLTALCLPVAAQDAAQLTDSFDSSPNSITAETLLNHPAIALGDFETAREDWLTALEQEPESHLAKPVLYLIRYVNDSCATPLDIERVKRLAARTTDGAVLELLHDMHLQLASQSLWRDAPLELPNDIHAGWLSNWRLAGPFGALHTPSPLSQPMQAGPAESMPNGRGEMIAWQFVERTRNKRSAPLNRYYNAEGGTMMASDFVKWDGFSPLILEIRSSSAFELWWNGKRKLNLTRQGYDQANDTIRVTLTPEQGAWNTLLFRWEADDHFAPAARFFHLDGTPAQVQEAASDHFPIQYTWAFEPAPFSSAQNIPAPGKTVTTWNDLLSMCLDFFENRVDRALSWKAPQDNDSLKSAYLFWRLKSIHSARHFSASEKRRAKMATLAELSQTQTTWADAEVLRISLLLQEDKASEALAVAKDAILACPDSIALAHFHAAALGGLDSQHILG
;
A
#
# COMPACT_ATOMS: atom_id res chain seq x y z
N MET A 1 5.13 -55.72 1.35
CA MET A 1 4.61 -54.87 2.45
C MET A 1 5.50 -55.07 3.66
N LEU A 2 5.86 -53.97 4.33
CA LEU A 2 6.92 -53.81 5.36
C LEU A 2 8.36 -53.81 4.79
N SER A 3 8.90 -52.62 4.48
CA SER A 3 10.34 -52.24 4.55
C SER A 3 10.60 -50.78 4.10
N PHE A 4 9.74 -49.81 4.45
CA PHE A 4 9.95 -48.38 4.13
C PHE A 4 9.83 -47.43 5.33
N LEU A 5 9.67 -47.97 6.55
CA LEU A 5 9.37 -47.18 7.76
C LEU A 5 10.53 -47.11 8.77
N THR A 6 11.73 -47.61 8.42
CA THR A 6 12.85 -47.71 9.37
C THR A 6 14.10 -46.91 9.01
N LEU A 7 14.10 -46.13 7.92
CA LEU A 7 15.26 -45.31 7.53
C LEU A 7 15.13 -43.81 7.84
N THR A 8 13.96 -43.33 8.25
CA THR A 8 13.74 -41.95 8.73
C THR A 8 14.11 -41.73 10.20
N ALA A 9 14.42 -42.78 10.96
CA ALA A 9 14.62 -42.70 12.40
C ALA A 9 16.09 -42.61 12.87
N LEU A 10 17.08 -42.66 11.95
CA LEU A 10 18.52 -42.75 12.33
C LEU A 10 19.39 -41.56 11.89
N CYS A 11 18.82 -40.53 11.24
CA CYS A 11 19.55 -39.28 10.92
C CYS A 11 19.07 -38.06 11.72
N LEU A 12 18.06 -38.22 12.59
CA LEU A 12 17.50 -37.15 13.42
C LEU A 12 18.38 -36.67 14.61
N PRO A 13 19.33 -37.43 15.20
CA PRO A 13 19.99 -36.93 16.42
C PRO A 13 21.08 -35.88 16.15
N VAL A 14 21.67 -35.87 14.94
CA VAL A 14 22.80 -34.97 14.63
C VAL A 14 22.32 -33.61 14.11
N ALA A 15 21.24 -33.58 13.31
CA ALA A 15 20.61 -32.33 12.88
C ALA A 15 19.83 -31.62 14.01
N ALA A 16 19.32 -32.37 15.00
CA ALA A 16 18.67 -31.79 16.17
C ALA A 16 19.68 -31.13 17.14
N GLN A 17 20.95 -31.56 17.15
CA GLN A 17 21.99 -30.92 17.97
C GLN A 17 22.46 -29.59 17.37
N ASP A 18 22.56 -29.48 16.05
CA ASP A 18 22.94 -28.22 15.38
C ASP A 18 21.77 -27.21 15.37
N ALA A 19 20.52 -27.67 15.25
CA ALA A 19 19.34 -26.83 15.45
C ALA A 19 19.19 -26.39 16.92
N ALA A 20 19.51 -27.27 17.89
CA ALA A 20 19.50 -26.93 19.30
C ALA A 20 20.58 -25.91 19.69
N GLN A 21 21.77 -25.98 19.08
CA GLN A 21 22.82 -24.97 19.29
C GLN A 21 22.47 -23.60 18.68
N LEU A 22 21.62 -23.56 17.66
CA LEU A 22 21.04 -22.32 17.15
C LEU A 22 19.83 -21.82 17.95
N THR A 23 19.20 -22.64 18.81
CA THR A 23 18.11 -22.20 19.69
C THR A 23 18.58 -21.84 21.10
N ASP A 24 19.70 -22.40 21.58
CA ASP A 24 20.22 -22.15 22.94
C ASP A 24 20.90 -20.77 23.10
N SER A 25 21.02 -19.96 22.04
CA SER A 25 21.57 -18.61 22.09
C SER A 25 20.55 -17.48 21.94
N PHE A 26 19.24 -17.76 21.92
CA PHE A 26 18.21 -16.72 21.68
C PHE A 26 17.23 -16.55 22.84
N ASP A 27 17.74 -16.68 24.05
CA ASP A 27 17.05 -16.31 25.29
C ASP A 27 17.13 -14.79 25.54
N SER A 28 16.81 -14.00 24.52
CA SER A 28 16.63 -12.55 24.62
C SER A 28 15.28 -12.19 24.01
N SER A 29 14.21 -12.35 24.80
CA SER A 29 12.95 -11.68 24.55
C SER A 29 13.26 -10.18 24.36
N PRO A 30 13.15 -9.59 23.15
CA PRO A 30 13.56 -8.22 22.95
C PRO A 30 12.41 -7.35 23.47
N ASN A 31 12.39 -7.12 24.78
CA ASN A 31 11.38 -6.29 25.45
C ASN A 31 11.41 -4.81 25.01
N SER A 32 12.27 -4.41 24.06
CA SER A 32 12.29 -3.06 23.51
C SER A 32 12.07 -3.05 22.00
N ILE A 33 11.12 -2.22 21.57
CA ILE A 33 10.82 -1.98 20.17
C ILE A 33 11.97 -1.13 19.59
N THR A 34 12.67 -1.65 18.58
CA THR A 34 13.71 -0.91 17.84
C THR A 34 13.53 -1.09 16.34
N ALA A 35 14.01 -0.16 15.52
CA ALA A 35 13.92 -0.29 14.06
C ALA A 35 14.59 -1.58 13.53
N GLU A 36 15.67 -2.03 14.18
CA GLU A 36 16.35 -3.28 13.85
C GLU A 36 15.48 -4.50 14.14
N THR A 37 14.95 -4.60 15.37
CA THR A 37 14.12 -5.73 15.78
C THR A 37 12.80 -5.82 15.00
N LEU A 38 12.30 -4.69 14.49
CA LEU A 38 11.13 -4.65 13.61
C LEU A 38 11.41 -5.12 12.19
N LEU A 39 12.45 -4.58 11.54
CA LEU A 39 12.67 -4.80 10.10
C LEU A 39 13.52 -6.03 9.80
N ASN A 40 14.22 -6.56 10.81
CA ASN A 40 15.04 -7.76 10.74
C ASN A 40 14.53 -8.87 11.67
N HIS A 41 13.23 -8.87 11.98
CA HIS A 41 12.64 -9.87 12.85
C HIS A 41 12.86 -11.29 12.28
N PRO A 42 13.45 -12.24 13.03
CA PRO A 42 13.76 -13.57 12.50
C PRO A 42 12.53 -14.28 11.91
N ALA A 43 11.38 -14.12 12.55
CA ALA A 43 10.13 -14.72 12.08
C ALA A 43 9.66 -14.15 10.72
N ILE A 44 9.99 -12.90 10.35
CA ILE A 44 9.74 -12.41 8.97
C ILE A 44 10.58 -13.20 7.98
N ALA A 45 11.87 -13.42 8.26
CA ALA A 45 12.77 -14.10 7.35
C ALA A 45 12.33 -15.55 7.10
N LEU A 46 11.87 -16.24 8.15
CA LEU A 46 11.33 -17.60 8.10
C LEU A 46 9.93 -17.69 7.47
N GLY A 47 9.24 -16.56 7.31
CA GLY A 47 7.84 -16.53 6.87
C GLY A 47 6.83 -16.91 7.96
N ASP A 48 7.27 -16.96 9.23
CA ASP A 48 6.40 -17.11 10.39
C ASP A 48 5.84 -15.75 10.81
N PHE A 49 4.86 -15.29 10.03
CA PHE A 49 4.21 -14.00 10.24
C PHE A 49 3.36 -13.95 11.50
N GLU A 50 2.88 -15.09 12.02
CA GLU A 50 2.12 -15.13 13.26
C GLU A 50 3.00 -14.77 14.45
N THR A 51 4.16 -15.42 14.58
CA THR A 51 5.11 -15.11 15.65
C THR A 51 5.56 -13.65 15.57
N ALA A 52 5.92 -13.15 14.38
CA ALA A 52 6.28 -11.74 14.20
C ALA A 52 5.16 -10.79 14.66
N ARG A 53 3.91 -11.06 14.25
CA ARG A 53 2.75 -10.25 14.62
C ARG A 53 2.53 -10.24 16.14
N GLU A 54 2.58 -11.40 16.77
CA GLU A 54 2.35 -11.54 18.21
C GLU A 54 3.46 -10.89 19.05
N ASP A 55 4.72 -11.03 18.63
CA ASP A 55 5.87 -10.40 19.30
C ASP A 55 5.77 -8.87 19.24
N TRP A 56 5.47 -8.31 18.07
CA TRP A 56 5.29 -6.87 17.91
C TRP A 56 4.08 -6.33 18.68
N LEU A 57 2.97 -7.05 18.67
CA LEU A 57 1.78 -6.67 19.40
C LEU A 57 2.03 -6.68 20.91
N THR A 58 2.73 -7.70 21.40
CA THR A 58 3.12 -7.82 22.81
C THR A 58 4.08 -6.70 23.22
N ALA A 59 5.09 -6.40 22.40
CA ALA A 59 6.00 -5.30 22.64
C ALA A 59 5.27 -3.94 22.66
N LEU A 60 4.32 -3.72 21.74
CA LEU A 60 3.51 -2.51 21.71
C LEU A 60 2.55 -2.40 22.91
N GLU A 61 2.04 -3.53 23.41
CA GLU A 61 1.24 -3.55 24.64
C GLU A 61 2.05 -3.21 25.88
N GLN A 62 3.36 -3.47 25.88
CA GLN A 62 4.27 -3.05 26.95
C GLN A 62 4.61 -1.56 26.83
N GLU A 63 4.86 -1.05 25.62
CA GLU A 63 5.23 0.34 25.34
C GLU A 63 4.26 1.04 24.35
N PRO A 64 3.01 1.31 24.74
CA PRO A 64 1.98 1.83 23.82
C PRO A 64 2.25 3.26 23.33
N GLU A 65 3.10 4.02 24.03
CA GLU A 65 3.52 5.38 23.68
C GLU A 65 4.90 5.42 23.01
N SER A 66 5.39 4.28 22.52
CA SER A 66 6.65 4.23 21.78
C SER A 66 6.56 5.06 20.51
N HIS A 67 7.61 5.82 20.20
CA HIS A 67 7.76 6.52 18.91
C HIS A 67 7.73 5.58 17.69
N LEU A 68 7.87 4.26 17.92
CA LEU A 68 7.78 3.22 16.90
C LEU A 68 6.40 2.58 16.79
N ALA A 69 5.41 3.00 17.59
CA ALA A 69 4.06 2.46 17.57
C ALA A 69 3.40 2.50 16.18
N LYS A 70 3.51 3.62 15.47
CA LYS A 70 2.98 3.76 14.10
C LYS A 70 3.64 2.76 13.13
N PRO A 71 4.99 2.69 13.00
CA PRO A 71 5.64 1.68 12.18
C PRO A 71 5.30 0.23 12.56
N VAL A 72 5.19 -0.08 13.86
CA VAL A 72 4.77 -1.40 14.33
C VAL A 72 3.38 -1.77 13.81
N LEU A 73 2.42 -0.86 13.91
CA LEU A 73 1.06 -1.10 13.43
C LEU A 73 1.01 -1.28 11.90
N TYR A 74 1.84 -0.57 11.15
CA TYR A 74 1.96 -0.82 9.70
C TYR A 74 2.48 -2.23 9.39
N LEU A 75 3.51 -2.69 10.13
CA LEU A 75 4.05 -4.04 9.98
C LEU A 75 3.00 -5.10 10.34
N ILE A 76 2.30 -4.93 11.46
CA ILE A 76 1.20 -5.81 11.87
C ILE A 76 0.15 -5.89 10.76
N ARG A 77 -0.32 -4.75 10.22
CA ARG A 77 -1.29 -4.73 9.12
C ARG A 77 -0.77 -5.44 7.88
N TYR A 78 0.50 -5.22 7.53
CA TYR A 78 1.12 -5.81 6.36
C TYR A 78 1.20 -7.34 6.43
N VAL A 79 1.56 -7.89 7.59
CA VAL A 79 1.69 -9.36 7.75
C VAL A 79 0.36 -10.05 8.06
N ASN A 80 -0.61 -9.33 8.60
CA ASN A 80 -1.86 -9.93 9.11
C ASN A 80 -2.66 -10.68 8.03
N ASP A 81 -2.62 -10.23 6.77
CA ASP A 81 -3.31 -10.91 5.66
C ASP A 81 -2.70 -12.29 5.32
N SER A 82 -1.47 -12.56 5.78
CA SER A 82 -0.77 -13.83 5.64
C SER A 82 -0.89 -14.75 6.87
N CYS A 83 -1.51 -14.29 7.96
CA CYS A 83 -1.71 -15.09 9.17
C CYS A 83 -2.96 -15.98 9.06
N ALA A 84 -2.89 -17.21 9.57
CA ALA A 84 -4.03 -18.13 9.58
C ALA A 84 -5.04 -17.76 10.68
N THR A 85 -4.53 -17.27 11.81
CA THR A 85 -5.31 -16.82 12.95
C THR A 85 -5.72 -15.34 12.78
N PRO A 86 -7.00 -14.98 12.99
CA PRO A 86 -7.40 -13.58 12.96
C PRO A 86 -6.83 -12.83 14.17
N LEU A 87 -6.45 -11.57 13.97
CA LEU A 87 -5.98 -10.70 15.05
C LEU A 87 -7.10 -10.46 16.08
N ASP A 88 -6.76 -10.53 17.36
CA ASP A 88 -7.72 -10.33 18.46
C ASP A 88 -8.19 -8.87 18.54
N ILE A 89 -9.47 -8.66 18.24
CA ILE A 89 -10.13 -7.35 18.28
C ILE A 89 -10.08 -6.70 19.67
N GLU A 90 -10.09 -7.49 20.75
CA GLU A 90 -10.04 -6.96 22.12
C GLU A 90 -8.65 -6.45 22.48
N ARG A 91 -7.57 -7.05 21.93
CA ARG A 91 -6.21 -6.52 22.07
C ARG A 91 -6.08 -5.16 21.39
N VAL A 92 -6.61 -5.02 20.17
CA VAL A 92 -6.62 -3.74 19.43
C VAL A 92 -7.38 -2.66 20.21
N LYS A 93 -8.55 -2.98 20.79
CA LYS A 93 -9.30 -2.04 21.65
C LYS A 93 -8.53 -1.63 22.90
N ARG A 94 -7.88 -2.59 23.59
CA ARG A 94 -7.08 -2.32 24.79
C ARG A 94 -5.88 -1.43 24.48
N LEU A 95 -5.22 -1.64 23.34
CA LEU A 95 -4.15 -0.77 22.86
C LEU A 95 -4.67 0.64 22.57
N ALA A 96 -5.79 0.77 21.87
CA ALA A 96 -6.38 2.08 21.57
C ALA A 96 -6.75 2.87 22.84
N ALA A 97 -7.19 2.19 23.90
CA ALA A 97 -7.48 2.83 25.18
C ALA A 97 -6.23 3.30 25.97
N ARG A 98 -5.03 2.89 25.56
CA ARG A 98 -3.76 3.11 26.28
C ARG A 98 -2.76 3.98 25.55
N THR A 99 -3.10 4.48 24.36
CA THR A 99 -2.26 5.41 23.60
C THR A 99 -2.96 6.76 23.45
N THR A 100 -2.17 7.84 23.42
CA THR A 100 -2.65 9.21 23.22
C THR A 100 -2.25 9.78 21.86
N ASP A 101 -1.42 9.07 21.09
CA ASP A 101 -1.02 9.46 19.74
C ASP A 101 -2.18 9.29 18.75
N GLY A 102 -2.62 10.40 18.15
CA GLY A 102 -3.75 10.43 17.22
C GLY A 102 -3.55 9.58 15.95
N ALA A 103 -2.32 9.46 15.45
CA ALA A 103 -2.02 8.65 14.27
C ALA A 103 -2.04 7.15 14.60
N VAL A 104 -1.55 6.78 15.78
CA VAL A 104 -1.59 5.40 16.29
C VAL A 104 -3.04 5.00 16.59
N LEU A 105 -3.80 5.87 17.27
CA LEU A 105 -5.24 5.69 17.53
C LEU A 105 -6.02 5.46 16.24
N GLU A 106 -5.73 6.24 15.20
CA GLU A 106 -6.38 6.09 13.91
C GLU A 106 -6.07 4.73 13.26
N LEU A 107 -4.81 4.29 13.28
CA LEU A 107 -4.44 2.97 12.74
C LEU A 107 -5.10 1.83 13.51
N LEU A 108 -5.11 1.89 14.84
CA LEU A 108 -5.79 0.91 15.69
C LEU A 108 -7.30 0.91 15.43
N HIS A 109 -7.89 2.07 15.20
CA HIS A 109 -9.30 2.19 14.84
C HIS A 109 -9.60 1.56 13.46
N ASP A 110 -8.80 1.85 12.44
CA ASP A 110 -8.91 1.24 11.12
C ASP A 110 -8.81 -0.30 11.19
N MET A 111 -7.84 -0.80 11.97
CA MET A 111 -7.68 -2.23 12.24
C MET A 111 -8.90 -2.82 12.95
N HIS A 112 -9.41 -2.14 13.98
CA HIS A 112 -10.62 -2.56 14.69
C HIS A 112 -11.81 -2.69 13.73
N LEU A 113 -12.02 -1.71 12.84
CA LEU A 113 -13.08 -1.74 11.85
C LEU A 113 -12.90 -2.86 10.82
N GLN A 114 -11.66 -3.12 10.37
CA GLN A 114 -11.37 -4.23 9.48
C GLN A 114 -11.71 -5.57 10.16
N LEU A 115 -11.28 -5.78 11.39
CA LEU A 115 -11.55 -7.00 12.16
C LEU A 115 -13.05 -7.16 12.47
N ALA A 116 -13.73 -6.07 12.85
CA ALA A 116 -15.17 -6.06 13.02
C ALA A 116 -15.86 -6.44 11.70
N SER A 117 -15.45 -5.86 10.57
CA SER A 117 -16.03 -6.23 9.28
C SER A 117 -15.82 -7.70 8.93
N GLN A 118 -14.65 -8.28 9.23
CA GLN A 118 -14.36 -9.69 9.00
C GLN A 118 -15.16 -10.61 9.92
N SER A 119 -15.40 -10.22 11.17
CA SER A 119 -16.24 -10.98 12.10
C SER A 119 -17.75 -10.87 11.79
N LEU A 120 -18.17 -9.79 11.13
CA LEU A 120 -19.56 -9.54 10.73
C LEU A 120 -20.06 -10.47 9.62
N TRP A 121 -19.19 -10.88 8.70
CA TRP A 121 -19.50 -11.93 7.70
C TRP A 121 -19.54 -13.34 8.30
N ARG A 122 -19.44 -13.43 9.64
CA ARG A 122 -19.40 -14.69 10.39
C ARG A 122 -20.54 -14.88 11.40
N ASP A 123 -21.57 -14.00 11.50
CA ASP A 123 -22.95 -14.34 11.99
C ASP A 123 -23.90 -13.18 12.40
N ALA A 124 -23.67 -11.87 12.19
CA ALA A 124 -24.71 -10.83 12.44
C ALA A 124 -24.41 -9.45 11.81
N PRO A 125 -25.41 -8.60 11.50
CA PRO A 125 -25.18 -7.21 11.07
C PRO A 125 -24.97 -6.27 12.27
N LEU A 126 -23.92 -5.44 12.21
CA LEU A 126 -23.68 -4.38 13.20
C LEU A 126 -24.52 -3.14 12.83
N GLU A 127 -25.20 -2.57 13.82
CA GLU A 127 -25.61 -1.18 13.78
C GLU A 127 -24.39 -0.32 14.14
N LEU A 128 -23.65 0.13 13.13
CA LEU A 128 -22.62 1.15 13.33
C LEU A 128 -23.30 2.48 13.71
N PRO A 129 -22.75 3.24 14.67
CA PRO A 129 -23.25 4.59 14.99
C PRO A 129 -23.11 5.52 13.79
N ASN A 130 -23.80 6.68 13.83
CA ASN A 130 -23.80 7.74 12.81
C ASN A 130 -22.47 7.85 12.04
N ASP A 131 -22.54 7.97 10.69
CA ASP A 131 -21.41 8.03 9.74
C ASP A 131 -20.14 8.62 10.38
N ILE A 132 -19.16 7.75 10.67
CA ILE A 132 -17.90 8.10 11.35
C ILE A 132 -17.02 9.08 10.56
N HIS A 133 -17.34 9.27 9.28
CA HIS A 133 -16.70 10.18 8.38
C HIS A 133 -17.71 11.22 7.86
N ALA A 134 -18.68 11.59 8.70
CA ALA A 134 -19.59 12.69 8.42
C ALA A 134 -18.81 13.96 8.01
N GLY A 135 -19.29 14.61 6.95
CA GLY A 135 -18.68 15.81 6.38
C GLY A 135 -17.57 15.55 5.34
N TRP A 136 -17.12 14.31 5.16
CA TRP A 136 -16.31 13.95 3.99
C TRP A 136 -17.18 13.80 2.76
N LEU A 137 -16.70 14.34 1.63
CA LEU A 137 -17.38 14.28 0.34
C LEU A 137 -17.69 12.83 -0.03
N SER A 138 -18.93 12.63 -0.44
CA SER A 138 -19.53 11.33 -0.69
C SER A 138 -19.61 11.01 -2.18
N ASN A 139 -19.72 12.01 -3.03
CA ASN A 139 -20.14 11.86 -4.43
C ASN A 139 -18.98 12.11 -5.40
N TRP A 140 -18.19 11.07 -5.64
CA TRP A 140 -17.05 11.18 -6.55
C TRP A 140 -17.42 10.77 -7.97
N ARG A 141 -17.02 11.56 -8.95
CA ARG A 141 -16.97 11.15 -10.36
C ARG A 141 -15.53 10.84 -10.69
N LEU A 142 -15.27 9.65 -11.19
CA LEU A 142 -13.93 9.16 -11.48
C LEU A 142 -13.74 8.93 -12.97
N ALA A 143 -12.55 9.18 -13.48
CA ALA A 143 -12.17 8.81 -14.83
C ALA A 143 -10.72 8.31 -14.84
N GLY A 144 -10.45 7.28 -15.64
CA GLY A 144 -9.13 6.66 -15.78
C GLY A 144 -9.21 5.13 -15.74
N PRO A 145 -8.07 4.43 -15.58
CA PRO A 145 -6.73 5.00 -15.52
C PRO A 145 -6.30 5.60 -16.87
N PHE A 146 -5.63 6.75 -16.82
CA PHE A 146 -5.06 7.44 -17.98
C PHE A 146 -3.62 6.98 -18.22
N GLY A 147 -3.43 5.70 -18.52
CA GLY A 147 -2.15 5.09 -18.88
C GLY A 147 -0.97 5.44 -17.96
N ALA A 148 0.25 5.21 -18.44
CA ALA A 148 1.45 5.51 -17.66
C ALA A 148 1.63 7.03 -17.41
N LEU A 149 2.28 7.39 -16.30
CA LEU A 149 2.53 8.78 -15.86
C LEU A 149 3.15 9.71 -16.92
N HIS A 150 3.87 9.15 -17.89
CA HIS A 150 4.52 9.89 -18.98
C HIS A 150 3.60 10.17 -20.17
N THR A 151 2.34 9.70 -20.15
CA THR A 151 1.37 10.02 -21.20
C THR A 151 0.89 11.47 -21.09
N PRO A 152 0.59 12.14 -22.22
CA PRO A 152 0.08 13.50 -22.23
C PRO A 152 -1.12 13.68 -21.32
N SER A 153 -1.14 14.77 -20.55
CA SER A 153 -2.26 15.06 -19.66
C SER A 153 -3.55 15.18 -20.50
N PRO A 154 -4.60 14.40 -20.19
CA PRO A 154 -5.87 14.51 -20.92
C PRO A 154 -6.55 15.88 -20.70
N LEU A 155 -6.14 16.61 -19.65
CA LEU A 155 -6.53 18.01 -19.37
C LEU A 155 -5.95 19.03 -20.37
N SER A 156 -5.02 18.64 -21.23
CA SER A 156 -4.51 19.50 -22.31
C SER A 156 -5.41 19.49 -23.55
N GLN A 157 -6.41 18.60 -23.58
CA GLN A 157 -7.33 18.43 -24.70
C GLN A 157 -8.74 18.93 -24.31
N PRO A 158 -9.44 19.63 -25.22
CA PRO A 158 -10.81 20.05 -24.96
C PRO A 158 -11.73 18.83 -24.81
N MET A 159 -12.60 18.85 -23.79
CA MET A 159 -13.65 17.84 -23.63
C MET A 159 -14.66 17.93 -24.79
N GLN A 160 -15.20 16.78 -25.19
CA GLN A 160 -16.31 16.71 -26.13
C GLN A 160 -17.64 16.66 -25.37
N ALA A 161 -18.62 17.46 -25.80
CA ALA A 161 -19.94 17.50 -25.16
C ALA A 161 -20.72 16.18 -25.37
N GLY A 162 -21.37 15.66 -24.32
CA GLY A 162 -22.19 14.44 -24.39
C GLY A 162 -22.84 14.06 -23.05
N PRO A 163 -23.83 13.13 -23.05
CA PRO A 163 -24.61 12.75 -21.86
C PRO A 163 -23.82 11.94 -20.81
N ALA A 164 -22.73 11.31 -21.24
CA ALA A 164 -21.63 10.91 -20.35
C ALA A 164 -20.45 11.75 -20.79
N GLU A 165 -20.15 12.81 -20.03
CA GLU A 165 -18.94 13.57 -20.27
C GLU A 165 -17.76 12.58 -20.36
N SER A 166 -16.99 12.69 -21.44
CA SER A 166 -15.88 11.79 -21.69
C SER A 166 -14.68 12.61 -22.10
N MET A 167 -13.50 12.09 -21.78
CA MET A 167 -12.25 12.75 -22.13
C MET A 167 -11.30 11.76 -22.81
N PRO A 168 -10.56 12.20 -23.84
CA PRO A 168 -9.58 11.35 -24.48
C PRO A 168 -8.45 11.02 -23.49
N ASN A 169 -8.07 9.76 -23.39
CA ASN A 169 -6.86 9.36 -22.66
C ASN A 169 -5.60 9.70 -23.46
N GLY A 170 -4.42 9.40 -22.89
CA GLY A 170 -3.13 9.58 -23.56
C GLY A 170 -2.94 8.78 -24.87
N ARG A 171 -3.87 7.88 -25.21
CA ARG A 171 -3.94 7.11 -26.47
C ARG A 171 -5.01 7.65 -27.44
N GLY A 172 -5.76 8.69 -27.06
CA GLY A 172 -6.87 9.25 -27.84
C GLY A 172 -8.20 8.50 -27.71
N GLU A 173 -8.30 7.51 -26.81
CA GLU A 173 -9.54 6.77 -26.55
C GLU A 173 -10.41 7.57 -25.57
N MET A 174 -11.72 7.64 -25.83
CA MET A 174 -12.64 8.37 -24.95
C MET A 174 -12.94 7.56 -23.69
N ILE A 175 -12.61 8.11 -22.53
CA ILE A 175 -12.89 7.54 -21.20
C ILE A 175 -14.06 8.30 -20.59
N ALA A 176 -15.11 7.59 -20.20
CA ALA A 176 -16.28 8.17 -19.55
C ALA A 176 -16.04 8.37 -18.05
N TRP A 177 -16.62 9.44 -17.49
CA TRP A 177 -16.73 9.60 -16.04
C TRP A 177 -17.69 8.55 -15.47
N GLN A 178 -17.28 7.86 -14.40
CA GLN A 178 -18.13 6.97 -13.63
C GLN A 178 -18.40 7.56 -12.25
N PHE A 179 -19.67 7.55 -11.85
CA PHE A 179 -20.05 7.94 -10.51
C PHE A 179 -19.73 6.83 -9.51
N VAL A 180 -19.11 7.20 -8.39
CA VAL A 180 -18.82 6.31 -7.26
C VAL A 180 -19.14 7.04 -5.96
N GLU A 181 -19.96 6.39 -5.14
CA GLU A 181 -20.31 6.88 -3.82
C GLU A 181 -19.34 6.34 -2.75
N ARG A 182 -18.94 7.21 -1.83
CA ARG A 182 -18.24 6.86 -0.59
C ARG A 182 -19.21 6.05 0.28
N THR A 183 -18.78 4.89 0.74
CA THR A 183 -19.56 4.15 1.74
C THR A 183 -19.49 4.86 3.09
N ARG A 184 -20.56 4.78 3.90
CA ARG A 184 -20.73 5.46 5.20
C ARG A 184 -19.58 5.28 6.22
N ASN A 185 -18.62 4.40 5.99
CA ASN A 185 -17.50 4.11 6.89
C ASN A 185 -16.13 4.18 6.18
N LYS A 186 -16.06 4.87 5.03
CA LYS A 186 -14.81 5.18 4.33
C LYS A 186 -14.67 6.69 4.19
N ARG A 187 -13.44 7.21 4.17
CA ARG A 187 -13.15 8.65 3.94
C ARG A 187 -13.23 9.02 2.46
N SER A 188 -13.08 8.01 1.60
CA SER A 188 -13.00 8.16 0.15
C SER A 188 -13.73 7.01 -0.55
N ALA A 189 -14.06 7.24 -1.83
CA ALA A 189 -14.68 6.25 -2.69
C ALA A 189 -13.71 5.09 -3.04
N PRO A 190 -14.15 3.81 -2.94
CA PRO A 190 -13.32 2.67 -3.30
C PRO A 190 -13.17 2.53 -4.82
N LEU A 191 -11.94 2.33 -5.31
CA LEU A 191 -11.64 2.23 -6.75
C LEU A 191 -11.78 0.79 -7.29
N ASN A 192 -11.56 -0.22 -6.44
CA ASN A 192 -11.35 -1.63 -6.84
C ASN A 192 -12.54 -2.31 -7.52
N ARG A 193 -13.73 -1.71 -7.47
CA ARG A 193 -14.92 -2.24 -8.15
C ARG A 193 -15.08 -1.73 -9.58
N TYR A 194 -14.35 -0.68 -9.96
CA TYR A 194 -14.68 0.11 -11.16
C TYR A 194 -13.56 0.16 -12.20
N TYR A 195 -12.31 -0.14 -11.83
CA TYR A 195 -11.17 0.07 -12.71
C TYR A 195 -10.11 -1.03 -12.59
N ASN A 196 -9.71 -1.61 -13.74
CA ASN A 196 -8.69 -2.66 -13.83
C ASN A 196 -7.26 -2.12 -13.66
N ALA A 197 -6.38 -3.02 -13.23
CA ALA A 197 -4.99 -2.85 -12.75
C ALA A 197 -3.95 -2.25 -13.73
N GLU A 198 -4.36 -1.46 -14.73
CA GLU A 198 -3.42 -0.67 -15.52
C GLU A 198 -3.06 0.59 -14.72
N GLY A 199 -2.08 0.48 -13.81
CA GLY A 199 -1.58 1.62 -13.02
C GLY A 199 -1.31 2.86 -13.87
N GLY A 200 -1.43 4.05 -13.27
CA GLY A 200 -1.41 5.28 -14.07
C GLY A 200 -1.80 6.54 -13.31
N THR A 201 -2.36 7.53 -14.02
CA THR A 201 -3.03 8.67 -13.38
C THR A 201 -4.54 8.51 -13.42
N MET A 202 -5.23 8.94 -12.38
CA MET A 202 -6.69 8.98 -12.31
C MET A 202 -7.15 10.42 -12.11
N MET A 203 -8.40 10.68 -12.47
CA MET A 203 -9.06 11.95 -12.21
C MET A 203 -10.33 11.74 -11.41
N ALA A 204 -10.59 12.68 -10.51
CA ALA A 204 -11.70 12.64 -9.57
C ALA A 204 -12.27 14.03 -9.55
N SER A 205 -13.56 14.14 -9.80
CA SER A 205 -14.29 15.39 -9.74
C SER A 205 -15.44 15.26 -8.77
N ASP A 206 -15.73 16.38 -8.13
CA ASP A 206 -16.96 16.58 -7.39
C ASP A 206 -17.47 17.99 -7.66
N PHE A 207 -18.78 18.15 -7.61
CA PHE A 207 -19.45 19.43 -7.78
C PHE A 207 -20.14 19.79 -6.49
N VAL A 208 -19.71 20.90 -5.91
CA VAL A 208 -20.17 21.34 -4.60
C VAL A 208 -20.79 22.72 -4.68
N LYS A 209 -21.87 22.93 -3.94
CA LYS A 209 -22.53 24.23 -3.81
C LYS A 209 -22.41 24.73 -2.37
N TRP A 210 -22.03 25.99 -2.24
CA TRP A 210 -21.85 26.70 -0.98
C TRP A 210 -22.74 27.93 -0.94
N ASP A 211 -23.62 28.00 0.07
CA ASP A 211 -24.56 29.10 0.25
C ASP A 211 -24.03 30.19 1.22
N GLY A 212 -22.82 30.01 1.77
CA GLY A 212 -22.20 30.99 2.65
C GLY A 212 -21.41 32.07 1.91
N PHE A 213 -21.11 33.17 2.61
CA PHE A 213 -20.42 34.34 2.05
C PHE A 213 -18.90 34.36 2.26
N SER A 214 -18.36 33.39 3.02
CA SER A 214 -16.94 33.32 3.38
C SER A 214 -16.15 32.35 2.49
N PRO A 215 -14.84 32.57 2.34
CA PRO A 215 -13.93 31.53 1.87
C PRO A 215 -14.05 30.25 2.71
N LEU A 216 -13.71 29.12 2.10
CA LEU A 216 -13.67 27.81 2.74
C LEU A 216 -12.24 27.29 2.77
N ILE A 217 -11.94 26.45 3.75
CA ILE A 217 -10.72 25.63 3.77
C ILE A 217 -11.10 24.24 3.27
N LEU A 218 -10.52 23.83 2.15
CA LEU A 218 -10.58 22.45 1.69
C LEU A 218 -9.47 21.67 2.39
N GLU A 219 -9.85 20.65 3.14
CA GLU A 219 -8.94 19.68 3.70
C GLU A 219 -8.92 18.43 2.81
N ILE A 220 -7.72 18.03 2.41
CA ILE A 220 -7.47 16.95 1.46
C ILE A 220 -6.58 15.91 2.13
N ARG A 221 -6.94 14.64 1.95
CA ARG A 221 -6.06 13.53 2.27
C ARG A 221 -5.84 12.69 1.02
N SER A 222 -4.57 12.49 0.69
CA SER A 222 -4.11 11.68 -0.42
C SER A 222 -2.97 10.79 0.07
N SER A 223 -2.81 9.60 -0.52
CA SER A 223 -1.65 8.72 -0.32
C SER A 223 -0.56 8.93 -1.37
N SER A 224 -0.84 9.76 -2.36
CA SER A 224 -0.01 9.94 -3.55
C SER A 224 0.02 11.39 -4.03
N ALA A 225 0.99 11.70 -4.90
CA ALA A 225 1.11 13.04 -5.46
C ALA A 225 -0.16 13.41 -6.24
N PHE A 226 -0.56 14.68 -6.13
CA PHE A 226 -1.76 15.15 -6.80
C PHE A 226 -1.69 16.62 -7.20
N GLU A 227 -2.47 16.94 -8.23
CA GLU A 227 -2.79 18.28 -8.66
C GLU A 227 -4.26 18.57 -8.34
N LEU A 228 -4.54 19.80 -7.95
CA LEU A 228 -5.86 20.27 -7.57
C LEU A 228 -6.27 21.46 -8.41
N TRP A 229 -7.50 21.44 -8.91
CA TRP A 229 -8.15 22.58 -9.54
C TRP A 229 -9.47 22.90 -8.84
N TRP A 230 -9.76 24.20 -8.78
CA TRP A 230 -11.03 24.74 -8.31
C TRP A 230 -11.57 25.71 -9.35
N ASN A 231 -12.76 25.42 -9.89
CA ASN A 231 -13.40 26.17 -10.98
C ASN A 231 -12.41 26.43 -12.16
N GLY A 232 -11.74 25.35 -12.62
CA GLY A 232 -10.78 25.41 -13.73
C GLY A 232 -9.41 26.01 -13.40
N LYS A 233 -9.25 26.69 -12.26
CA LYS A 233 -7.97 27.30 -11.84
C LYS A 233 -7.18 26.33 -10.98
N ARG A 234 -5.90 26.10 -11.33
CA ARG A 234 -5.01 25.25 -10.52
C ARG A 234 -4.75 25.92 -9.18
N LYS A 235 -4.97 25.18 -8.09
CA LYS A 235 -4.81 25.65 -6.70
C LYS A 235 -3.61 25.03 -6.01
N LEU A 236 -3.31 23.78 -6.34
CA LEU A 236 -2.19 23.06 -5.76
C LEU A 236 -1.55 22.17 -6.81
N ASN A 237 -0.23 22.11 -6.76
CA ASN A 237 0.56 21.07 -7.43
C ASN A 237 1.48 20.48 -6.38
N LEU A 238 1.09 19.34 -5.81
CA LEU A 238 1.88 18.64 -4.83
C LEU A 238 2.59 17.48 -5.51
N THR A 239 3.87 17.69 -5.77
CA THR A 239 4.73 16.65 -6.33
C THR A 239 5.28 15.74 -5.23
N ARG A 240 5.70 14.51 -5.57
CA ARG A 240 6.25 13.54 -4.60
C ARG A 240 7.39 14.09 -3.72
N GLN A 241 8.16 15.06 -4.21
CA GLN A 241 9.26 15.69 -3.47
C GLN A 241 8.80 16.73 -2.43
N GLY A 242 7.57 17.24 -2.54
CA GLY A 242 6.99 18.21 -1.59
C GLY A 242 6.23 17.57 -0.42
N TYR A 243 6.21 16.23 -0.33
CA TYR A 243 5.61 15.49 0.77
C TYR A 243 6.60 15.43 1.95
N ASP A 244 6.70 16.52 2.72
CA ASP A 244 7.34 16.45 4.03
C ASP A 244 6.42 15.68 4.99
N GLN A 245 7.03 14.74 5.73
CA GLN A 245 6.42 13.68 6.56
C GLN A 245 5.50 14.16 7.70
N ALA A 246 5.11 15.44 7.75
CA ALA A 246 4.48 16.04 8.91
C ALA A 246 2.94 16.13 8.84
N ASN A 247 2.30 16.04 7.66
CA ASN A 247 0.84 16.15 7.58
C ASN A 247 0.26 15.23 6.50
N ASP A 248 -0.42 14.17 6.92
CA ASP A 248 -1.31 13.33 6.07
C ASP A 248 -2.55 14.10 5.56
N THR A 249 -2.52 15.43 5.63
CA THR A 249 -3.66 16.32 5.49
C THR A 249 -3.21 17.69 4.99
N ILE A 250 -3.72 18.09 3.82
CA ILE A 250 -3.36 19.33 3.15
C ILE A 250 -4.55 20.25 3.17
N ARG A 251 -4.33 21.50 3.56
CA ARG A 251 -5.37 22.51 3.63
C ARG A 251 -5.14 23.59 2.59
N VAL A 252 -6.17 23.87 1.80
CA VAL A 252 -6.14 24.89 0.75
C VAL A 252 -7.33 25.82 0.95
N THR A 253 -7.07 27.12 1.05
CA THR A 253 -8.15 28.12 1.09
C THR A 253 -8.73 28.32 -0.31
N LEU A 254 -10.03 28.13 -0.42
CA LEU A 254 -10.80 28.27 -1.65
C LEU A 254 -11.82 29.39 -1.51
N THR A 255 -12.12 30.04 -2.63
CA THR A 255 -13.16 31.06 -2.72
C THR A 255 -14.27 30.51 -3.61
N PRO A 256 -15.40 30.05 -3.03
CA PRO A 256 -16.53 29.58 -3.81
C PRO A 256 -17.21 30.72 -4.57
N GLU A 257 -17.72 30.41 -5.75
CA GLU A 257 -18.69 31.25 -6.45
C GLU A 257 -20.04 31.14 -5.72
N GLN A 258 -20.53 32.28 -5.23
CA GLN A 258 -21.71 32.33 -4.36
C GLN A 258 -22.97 31.92 -5.13
N GLY A 259 -23.75 31.01 -4.55
CA GLY A 259 -25.01 30.53 -5.14
C GLY A 259 -24.84 29.68 -6.40
N ALA A 260 -23.61 29.40 -6.83
CA ALA A 260 -23.29 28.61 -8.01
C ALA A 260 -22.67 27.25 -7.63
N TRP A 261 -22.70 26.31 -8.58
CA TRP A 261 -21.96 25.06 -8.47
C TRP A 261 -20.48 25.31 -8.70
N ASN A 262 -19.65 24.81 -7.80
CA ASN A 262 -18.20 24.89 -7.87
C ASN A 262 -17.64 23.52 -8.25
N THR A 263 -16.64 23.49 -9.11
CA THR A 263 -16.00 22.26 -9.58
C THR A 263 -14.71 22.05 -8.82
N LEU A 264 -14.64 20.92 -8.11
CA LEU A 264 -13.44 20.40 -7.51
C LEU A 264 -12.89 19.31 -8.42
N LEU A 265 -11.62 19.41 -8.81
CA LEU A 265 -10.96 18.38 -9.61
C LEU A 265 -9.62 18.02 -8.99
N PHE A 266 -9.39 16.71 -8.87
CA PHE A 266 -8.11 16.12 -8.57
C PHE A 266 -7.60 15.33 -9.76
N ARG A 267 -6.29 15.41 -9.97
CA ARG A 267 -5.53 14.42 -10.71
C ARG A 267 -4.52 13.84 -9.76
N TRP A 268 -4.53 12.53 -9.58
CA TRP A 268 -3.57 11.86 -8.70
C TRP A 268 -2.99 10.62 -9.38
N GLU A 269 -1.92 10.12 -8.81
CA GLU A 269 -1.32 8.87 -9.25
C GLU A 269 -2.10 7.71 -8.66
N ALA A 270 -2.67 6.89 -9.53
CA ALA A 270 -3.58 5.82 -9.17
C ALA A 270 -2.85 4.73 -8.38
N ASP A 271 -3.20 4.67 -7.11
CA ASP A 271 -2.94 3.60 -6.18
C ASP A 271 -4.25 2.85 -5.90
N ASP A 272 -4.26 1.50 -5.96
CA ASP A 272 -5.45 0.59 -5.97
C ASP A 272 -6.33 0.63 -4.70
N HIS A 273 -6.38 1.74 -3.97
CA HIS A 273 -7.05 1.77 -2.68
C HIS A 273 -8.23 2.74 -2.74
N PHE A 274 -8.04 4.04 -3.00
CA PHE A 274 -9.15 4.99 -2.94
C PHE A 274 -8.94 6.26 -3.78
N ALA A 275 -10.02 6.95 -4.12
CA ALA A 275 -9.95 8.35 -4.57
C ALA A 275 -9.41 9.26 -3.46
N PRO A 276 -8.94 10.49 -3.77
CA PRO A 276 -8.62 11.49 -2.75
C PRO A 276 -9.82 11.71 -1.82
N ALA A 277 -9.56 11.81 -0.52
CA ALA A 277 -10.58 12.19 0.43
C ALA A 277 -10.57 13.71 0.60
N ALA A 278 -11.74 14.34 0.64
CA ALA A 278 -11.87 15.78 0.84
C ALA A 278 -13.03 16.15 1.77
N ARG A 279 -12.87 17.23 2.54
CA ARG A 279 -13.93 17.88 3.32
C ARG A 279 -13.69 19.37 3.45
N PHE A 280 -14.73 20.12 3.81
CA PHE A 280 -14.69 21.57 3.92
C PHE A 280 -14.76 22.05 5.37
N PHE A 281 -14.08 23.16 5.64
CA PHE A 281 -14.11 23.88 6.90
C PHE A 281 -14.34 25.37 6.64
N HIS A 282 -14.96 26.03 7.61
CA HIS A 282 -14.93 27.48 7.73
C HIS A 282 -13.50 27.95 8.09
N LEU A 283 -13.24 29.26 7.92
CA LEU A 283 -11.94 29.85 8.26
C LEU A 283 -11.60 29.76 9.76
N ASP A 284 -12.60 29.60 10.62
CA ASP A 284 -12.44 29.38 12.06
C ASP A 284 -12.12 27.92 12.43
N GLY A 285 -12.05 27.03 11.43
CA GLY A 285 -11.73 25.61 11.61
C GLY A 285 -12.93 24.73 11.95
N THR A 286 -14.17 25.25 11.95
CA THR A 286 -15.37 24.44 12.12
C THR A 286 -15.77 23.74 10.81
N PRO A 287 -16.29 22.49 10.83
CA PRO A 287 -16.71 21.80 9.61
C PRO A 287 -17.80 22.57 8.86
N ALA A 288 -17.61 22.75 7.55
CA ALA A 288 -18.59 23.38 6.67
C ALA A 288 -19.34 22.28 5.90
N GLN A 289 -20.67 22.33 5.94
CA GLN A 289 -21.53 21.44 5.16
C GLN A 289 -21.77 22.06 3.78
N VAL A 290 -21.39 21.35 2.73
CA VAL A 290 -21.65 21.74 1.34
C VAL A 290 -22.72 20.84 0.74
N GLN A 291 -23.43 21.34 -0.26
CA GLN A 291 -24.33 20.49 -1.05
C GLN A 291 -23.51 19.82 -2.16
N GLU A 292 -23.66 18.50 -2.32
CA GLU A 292 -23.00 17.72 -3.39
C GLU A 292 -23.97 17.45 -4.54
N ALA A 293 -23.48 17.43 -5.78
CA ALA A 293 -24.31 17.09 -6.93
C ALA A 293 -24.68 15.60 -6.94
N ALA A 294 -25.97 15.31 -7.18
CA ALA A 294 -26.49 13.94 -7.31
C ALA A 294 -25.83 13.17 -8.47
N SER A 295 -25.91 11.84 -8.43
CA SER A 295 -25.16 10.94 -9.33
C SER A 295 -25.44 11.08 -10.82
N ASP A 296 -26.65 11.50 -11.18
CA ASP A 296 -27.14 11.68 -12.56
C ASP A 296 -27.04 13.14 -13.05
N HIS A 297 -26.57 14.06 -12.20
CA HIS A 297 -26.56 15.47 -12.51
C HIS A 297 -25.13 16.01 -12.68
N PHE A 298 -24.81 16.43 -13.90
CA PHE A 298 -23.68 17.28 -14.20
C PHE A 298 -24.21 18.73 -14.29
N PRO A 299 -23.89 19.62 -13.32
CA PRO A 299 -24.44 20.98 -13.33
C PRO A 299 -24.18 21.75 -14.64
N ILE A 300 -25.23 22.23 -15.31
CA ILE A 300 -25.16 22.79 -16.68
C ILE A 300 -24.26 24.05 -16.82
N GLN A 301 -23.87 24.70 -15.71
CA GLN A 301 -23.13 25.97 -15.67
C GLN A 301 -21.71 25.85 -15.10
N TYR A 302 -20.91 24.86 -15.51
CA TYR A 302 -19.47 24.93 -15.30
C TYR A 302 -18.73 24.99 -16.64
N THR A 303 -17.77 25.91 -16.73
CA THR A 303 -16.80 25.94 -17.82
C THR A 303 -15.50 25.33 -17.32
N TRP A 304 -15.18 24.13 -17.81
CA TRP A 304 -13.87 23.47 -17.68
C TRP A 304 -12.76 24.21 -18.47
N ALA A 305 -12.72 25.54 -18.40
CA ALA A 305 -11.65 26.33 -18.97
C ALA A 305 -10.40 26.15 -18.08
N PHE A 306 -9.72 25.03 -18.27
CA PHE A 306 -8.46 24.77 -17.59
C PHE A 306 -7.39 25.68 -18.16
N GLU A 307 -6.62 26.32 -17.28
CA GLU A 307 -5.30 26.74 -17.71
C GLU A 307 -4.53 25.47 -18.08
N PRO A 308 -4.02 25.34 -19.33
CA PRO A 308 -3.23 24.19 -19.71
C PRO A 308 -2.06 24.10 -18.73
N ALA A 309 -2.05 23.05 -17.92
CA ALA A 309 -0.91 22.79 -17.06
C ALA A 309 0.30 22.66 -17.99
N PRO A 310 1.42 23.36 -17.73
CA PRO A 310 2.66 23.01 -18.40
C PRO A 310 2.86 21.52 -18.18
N PHE A 311 3.16 20.79 -19.26
CA PHE A 311 3.55 19.40 -19.18
C PHE A 311 4.55 19.28 -18.04
N SER A 312 4.17 18.61 -16.96
CA SER A 312 5.13 18.05 -16.03
C SER A 312 5.78 16.89 -16.78
N SER A 313 6.64 17.22 -17.74
CA SER A 313 7.50 16.27 -18.41
C SER A 313 8.39 15.67 -17.34
N ALA A 314 8.21 14.39 -17.02
CA ALA A 314 9.20 13.57 -16.34
C ALA A 314 10.02 14.31 -15.26
N GLN A 315 9.35 15.02 -14.35
CA GLN A 315 10.00 15.62 -13.19
C GLN A 315 9.41 14.96 -11.97
N ASN A 316 9.89 13.75 -11.72
CA ASN A 316 10.37 13.35 -10.41
C ASN A 316 10.87 11.91 -10.53
N ILE A 317 11.99 11.71 -11.22
CA ILE A 317 12.97 10.80 -10.62
C ILE A 317 13.22 11.44 -9.25
N PRO A 318 12.86 10.80 -8.13
CA PRO A 318 13.14 11.38 -6.83
C PRO A 318 14.62 11.75 -6.81
N ALA A 319 14.97 12.91 -6.25
CA ALA A 319 16.37 13.23 -6.00
C ALA A 319 17.05 11.99 -5.42
N PRO A 320 18.27 11.62 -5.88
CA PRO A 320 18.89 10.36 -5.52
C PRO A 320 18.78 10.17 -4.01
N GLY A 321 18.07 9.13 -3.60
CA GLY A 321 17.68 8.96 -2.21
C GLY A 321 18.91 8.86 -1.32
N LYS A 322 18.70 9.16 -0.05
CA LYS A 322 19.72 8.97 0.98
C LYS A 322 20.19 7.52 0.94
N THR A 323 21.49 7.30 1.13
CA THR A 323 22.02 5.96 1.35
C THR A 323 21.54 5.48 2.71
N VAL A 324 20.94 4.29 2.75
CA VAL A 324 20.58 3.66 4.02
C VAL A 324 21.88 3.37 4.78
N THR A 325 22.05 3.98 5.95
CA THR A 325 23.24 3.80 6.79
C THR A 325 22.90 3.23 8.17
N THR A 326 21.62 3.32 8.57
CA THR A 326 21.13 2.87 9.87
C THR A 326 19.79 2.13 9.72
N TRP A 327 19.40 1.39 10.74
CA TRP A 327 18.06 0.77 10.80
C TRP A 327 16.93 1.81 10.78
N ASN A 328 17.13 2.99 11.34
CA ASN A 328 16.15 4.09 11.26
C ASN A 328 16.03 4.68 9.84
N ASP A 329 17.11 4.68 9.06
CA ASP A 329 17.02 5.02 7.63
C ASP A 329 16.20 3.99 6.87
N LEU A 330 16.43 2.69 7.14
CA LEU A 330 15.65 1.62 6.53
C LEU A 330 14.17 1.70 6.96
N LEU A 331 13.89 2.03 8.23
CA LEU A 331 12.54 2.25 8.71
C LEU A 331 11.85 3.40 7.97
N SER A 332 12.57 4.49 7.71
CA SER A 332 12.06 5.62 6.93
C SER A 332 11.71 5.20 5.50
N MET A 333 12.54 4.39 4.86
CA MET A 333 12.23 3.78 3.57
C MET A 333 10.98 2.88 3.63
N CYS A 334 10.84 2.07 4.69
CA CYS A 334 9.68 1.20 4.86
C CYS A 334 8.40 2.00 5.14
N LEU A 335 8.48 3.09 5.90
CA LEU A 335 7.37 4.02 6.08
C LEU A 335 6.95 4.67 4.75
N ASP A 336 7.91 5.03 3.89
CA ASP A 336 7.59 5.46 2.52
C ASP A 336 6.81 4.37 1.76
N PHE A 337 7.16 3.10 1.92
CA PHE A 337 6.42 1.99 1.32
C PHE A 337 5.00 1.84 1.93
N PHE A 338 4.87 1.82 3.26
CA PHE A 338 3.58 1.63 3.94
C PHE A 338 2.61 2.80 3.73
N GLU A 339 3.14 4.01 3.57
CA GLU A 339 2.38 5.22 3.22
C GLU A 339 2.20 5.36 1.70
N ASN A 340 2.51 4.29 0.95
CA ASN A 340 2.31 4.15 -0.48
C ASN A 340 3.11 5.15 -1.36
N ARG A 341 4.17 5.73 -0.81
CA ARG A 341 5.18 6.55 -1.51
C ARG A 341 6.27 5.67 -2.13
N VAL A 342 5.87 4.67 -2.91
CA VAL A 342 6.76 3.59 -3.38
C VAL A 342 8.00 4.11 -4.13
N ASP A 343 7.91 5.16 -4.94
CA ASP A 343 9.09 5.64 -5.69
C ASP A 343 10.11 6.30 -4.76
N ARG A 344 9.62 6.92 -3.67
CA ARG A 344 10.50 7.46 -2.63
C ARG A 344 11.20 6.30 -1.93
N ALA A 345 10.48 5.23 -1.57
CA ALA A 345 11.08 4.01 -1.05
C ALA A 345 12.14 3.43 -2.03
N LEU A 346 11.86 3.42 -3.33
CA LEU A 346 12.78 2.91 -4.35
C LEU A 346 13.97 3.82 -4.65
N SER A 347 13.93 5.10 -4.28
CA SER A 347 15.03 6.02 -4.52
C SER A 347 16.16 5.91 -3.50
N TRP A 348 15.88 5.37 -2.31
CA TRP A 348 16.89 5.06 -1.29
C TRP A 348 17.97 4.16 -1.86
N LYS A 349 19.23 4.45 -1.56
CA LYS A 349 20.38 3.68 -2.04
C LYS A 349 20.76 2.59 -1.04
N ALA A 350 21.24 1.48 -1.58
CA ALA A 350 21.67 0.33 -0.81
C ALA A 350 22.80 0.70 0.18
N PRO A 351 22.77 0.14 1.41
CA PRO A 351 23.90 0.22 2.34
C PRO A 351 25.13 -0.47 1.73
N GLN A 352 26.32 0.02 2.07
CA GLN A 352 27.60 -0.50 1.55
C GLN A 352 28.31 -1.44 2.54
N ASP A 353 28.22 -1.16 3.84
CA ASP A 353 29.14 -1.73 4.84
C ASP A 353 28.45 -2.58 5.93
N ASN A 354 27.23 -3.07 5.70
CA ASN A 354 26.50 -3.91 6.66
C ASN A 354 25.62 -4.94 5.94
N ASP A 355 26.00 -6.22 6.00
CA ASP A 355 25.32 -7.31 5.30
C ASP A 355 23.89 -7.55 5.80
N SER A 356 23.65 -7.46 7.11
CA SER A 356 22.31 -7.63 7.69
C SER A 356 21.36 -6.51 7.24
N LEU A 357 21.81 -5.26 7.36
CA LEU A 357 21.06 -4.09 6.90
C LEU A 357 20.85 -4.12 5.38
N LYS A 358 21.84 -4.59 4.62
CA LYS A 358 21.74 -4.78 3.16
C LYS A 358 20.72 -5.82 2.80
N SER A 359 20.72 -6.96 3.48
CA SER A 359 19.76 -8.04 3.24
C SER A 359 18.32 -7.57 3.50
N ALA A 360 18.07 -6.92 4.65
CA ALA A 360 16.77 -6.33 4.96
C ALA A 360 16.38 -5.22 3.98
N TYR A 361 17.31 -4.34 3.58
CA TYR A 361 17.08 -3.33 2.55
C TYR A 361 16.63 -3.96 1.22
N LEU A 362 17.34 -5.00 0.75
CA LEU A 362 17.02 -5.68 -0.50
C LEU A 362 15.64 -6.37 -0.44
N PHE A 363 15.30 -6.97 0.71
CA PHE A 363 13.97 -7.53 0.95
C PHE A 363 12.86 -6.46 0.84
N TRP A 364 12.98 -5.35 1.57
CA TRP A 364 11.99 -4.27 1.54
C TRP A 364 11.96 -3.52 0.20
N ARG A 365 13.09 -3.43 -0.49
CA ARG A 365 13.17 -2.95 -1.88
C ARG A 365 12.40 -3.86 -2.81
N LEU A 366 12.51 -5.19 -2.66
CA LEU A 366 11.79 -6.17 -3.46
C LEU A 366 10.27 -6.01 -3.32
N LYS A 367 9.78 -5.80 -2.08
CA LYS A 367 8.38 -5.48 -1.79
C LYS A 367 7.94 -4.17 -2.44
N SER A 368 8.78 -3.14 -2.36
CA SER A 368 8.54 -1.86 -3.03
C SER A 368 8.45 -2.01 -4.56
N ILE A 369 9.34 -2.77 -5.20
CA ILE A 369 9.28 -3.03 -6.65
C ILE A 369 8.00 -3.77 -7.02
N HIS A 370 7.58 -4.74 -6.19
CA HIS A 370 6.32 -5.46 -6.39
C HIS A 370 5.14 -4.49 -6.45
N SER A 371 5.07 -3.55 -5.49
CA SER A 371 4.02 -2.55 -5.37
C SER A 371 4.17 -1.33 -6.31
N ALA A 372 5.26 -1.22 -7.06
CA ALA A 372 5.54 -0.08 -7.95
C ALA A 372 4.67 -0.07 -9.21
N ARG A 373 3.39 0.30 -9.10
CA ARG A 373 2.38 0.20 -10.18
C ARG A 373 2.70 0.97 -11.46
N HIS A 374 3.55 1.98 -11.38
CA HIS A 374 4.01 2.76 -12.53
C HIS A 374 5.02 2.00 -13.42
N PHE A 375 5.64 0.94 -12.91
CA PHE A 375 6.51 0.07 -13.70
C PHE A 375 5.68 -0.87 -14.57
N SER A 376 6.07 -1.00 -15.84
CA SER A 376 5.60 -2.08 -16.71
C SER A 376 5.97 -3.44 -16.12
N ALA A 377 5.27 -4.50 -16.53
CA ALA A 377 5.56 -5.87 -16.09
C ALA A 377 7.03 -6.26 -16.36
N SER A 378 7.58 -5.85 -17.51
CA SER A 378 8.97 -6.12 -17.89
C SER A 378 9.98 -5.37 -17.01
N GLU A 379 9.70 -4.11 -16.64
CA GLU A 379 10.55 -3.33 -15.73
C GLU A 379 10.53 -3.91 -14.31
N LYS A 380 9.33 -4.22 -13.80
CA LYS A 380 9.18 -4.91 -12.50
C LYS A 380 9.97 -6.20 -12.47
N ARG A 381 9.85 -7.02 -13.53
CA ARG A 381 10.56 -8.29 -13.64
C ARG A 381 12.06 -8.08 -13.63
N ARG A 382 12.60 -7.19 -14.46
CA ARG A 382 14.05 -6.90 -14.49
C ARG A 382 14.57 -6.43 -13.13
N ALA A 383 13.86 -5.50 -12.50
CA ALA A 383 14.24 -4.97 -11.19
C ALA A 383 14.17 -6.04 -10.09
N LYS A 384 13.09 -6.86 -10.07
CA LYS A 384 12.96 -8.01 -9.15
C LYS A 384 14.10 -9.00 -9.32
N MET A 385 14.42 -9.40 -10.55
CA MET A 385 15.51 -10.36 -10.82
C MET A 385 16.88 -9.81 -10.37
N ALA A 386 17.16 -8.53 -10.64
CA ALA A 386 18.40 -7.90 -10.17
C ALA A 386 18.48 -7.87 -8.64
N THR A 387 17.40 -7.45 -7.96
CA THR A 387 17.34 -7.41 -6.49
C THR A 387 17.42 -8.81 -5.88
N LEU A 388 16.78 -9.82 -6.48
CA LEU A 388 16.89 -11.21 -6.03
C LEU A 388 18.30 -11.76 -6.21
N ALA A 389 19.01 -11.41 -7.29
CA ALA A 389 20.39 -11.82 -7.51
C ALA A 389 21.34 -11.20 -6.48
N GLU A 390 21.15 -9.92 -6.14
CA GLU A 390 21.89 -9.29 -5.05
C GLU A 390 21.55 -9.91 -3.69
N LEU A 391 20.28 -10.23 -3.44
CA LEU A 391 19.84 -10.83 -2.18
C LEU A 391 20.43 -12.24 -1.97
N SER A 392 20.55 -13.06 -3.03
CA SER A 392 21.22 -14.37 -2.94
C SER A 392 22.71 -14.31 -2.59
N GLN A 393 23.33 -13.14 -2.69
CA GLN A 393 24.72 -12.96 -2.26
C GLN A 393 24.82 -12.63 -0.76
N THR A 394 23.68 -12.41 -0.10
CA THR A 394 23.63 -12.18 1.36
C THR A 394 23.49 -13.50 2.11
N GLN A 395 23.82 -13.52 3.39
CA GLN A 395 23.78 -14.74 4.21
C GLN A 395 22.36 -15.08 4.71
N THR A 396 21.40 -14.16 4.57
CA THR A 396 20.02 -14.35 5.06
C THR A 396 19.12 -14.83 3.93
N THR A 397 18.44 -15.96 4.16
CA THR A 397 17.36 -16.42 3.29
C THR A 397 16.05 -15.81 3.75
N TRP A 398 15.29 -15.23 2.82
CA TRP A 398 13.97 -14.67 3.08
C TRP A 398 12.92 -15.51 2.35
N ALA A 399 12.07 -16.23 3.08
CA ALA A 399 11.09 -17.14 2.52
C ALA A 399 10.23 -16.49 1.41
N ASP A 400 9.74 -15.28 1.67
CA ASP A 400 8.94 -14.49 0.72
C ASP A 400 9.70 -14.07 -0.55
N ALA A 401 11.02 -13.86 -0.45
CA ALA A 401 11.84 -13.56 -1.62
C ALA A 401 12.07 -14.81 -2.47
N GLU A 402 12.25 -15.96 -1.82
CA GLU A 402 12.37 -17.26 -2.51
C GLU A 402 11.06 -17.66 -3.18
N VAL A 403 9.90 -17.45 -2.52
CA VAL A 403 8.58 -17.62 -3.15
C VAL A 403 8.47 -16.80 -4.45
N LEU A 404 8.92 -15.55 -4.43
CA LEU A 404 8.90 -14.70 -5.63
C LEU A 404 9.87 -15.22 -6.71
N ARG A 405 11.06 -15.70 -6.32
CA ARG A 405 12.03 -16.30 -7.26
C ARG A 405 11.44 -17.54 -7.93
N ILE A 406 10.84 -18.44 -7.15
CA ILE A 406 10.18 -19.66 -7.65
C ILE A 406 9.05 -19.28 -8.61
N SER A 407 8.19 -18.32 -8.23
CA SER A 407 7.08 -17.85 -9.07
C SER A 407 7.56 -17.31 -10.43
N LEU A 408 8.65 -16.53 -10.44
CA LEU A 408 9.23 -15.99 -11.68
C LEU A 408 9.80 -17.10 -12.57
N LEU A 409 10.45 -18.12 -12.00
CA LEU A 409 10.96 -19.28 -12.74
C LEU A 409 9.81 -20.10 -13.34
N LEU A 410 8.71 -20.29 -12.61
CA LEU A 410 7.53 -20.98 -13.13
C LEU A 410 6.87 -20.22 -14.28
N GLN A 411 6.83 -18.89 -14.22
CA GLN A 411 6.38 -18.05 -15.35
C GLN A 411 7.32 -18.11 -16.57
N GLU A 412 8.54 -18.61 -16.41
CA GLU A 412 9.52 -18.82 -17.46
C GLU A 412 9.53 -20.27 -17.99
N ASP A 413 8.57 -21.09 -17.59
CA ASP A 413 8.53 -22.53 -17.89
C ASP A 413 9.78 -23.28 -17.40
N LYS A 414 10.45 -22.77 -16.35
CA LYS A 414 11.65 -23.36 -15.74
C LYS A 414 11.32 -24.15 -14.48
N ALA A 415 10.41 -25.12 -14.59
CA ALA A 415 9.90 -25.89 -13.47
C ALA A 415 11.02 -26.66 -12.70
N SER A 416 12.04 -27.18 -13.40
CA SER A 416 13.18 -27.86 -12.77
C SER A 416 14.03 -26.94 -11.89
N GLU A 417 14.32 -25.73 -12.38
CA GLU A 417 15.07 -24.72 -11.61
C GLU A 417 14.24 -24.22 -10.43
N ALA A 418 12.94 -23.98 -10.65
CA ALA A 418 11.98 -23.60 -9.62
C ALA A 418 11.92 -24.64 -8.49
N LEU A 419 11.93 -25.94 -8.84
CA LEU A 419 11.93 -27.03 -7.86
C LEU A 419 13.23 -27.09 -7.05
N ALA A 420 14.39 -26.88 -7.69
CA ALA A 420 15.67 -26.86 -7.00
C ALA A 420 15.70 -25.73 -5.95
N VAL A 421 15.33 -24.51 -6.36
CA VAL A 421 15.23 -23.36 -5.46
C VAL A 421 14.24 -23.62 -4.32
N ALA A 422 13.08 -24.21 -4.62
CA ALA A 422 12.07 -24.51 -3.60
C ALA A 422 12.56 -25.51 -2.55
N LYS A 423 13.35 -26.53 -2.94
CA LYS A 423 13.93 -27.50 -2.00
C LYS A 423 14.93 -26.84 -1.06
N ASP A 424 15.84 -26.04 -1.60
CA ASP A 424 16.85 -25.34 -0.81
C ASP A 424 16.18 -24.35 0.16
N ALA A 425 15.16 -23.62 -0.32
CA ALA A 425 14.41 -22.66 0.50
C ALA A 425 13.61 -23.34 1.63
N ILE A 426 12.99 -24.50 1.39
CA ILE A 426 12.28 -25.26 2.44
C ILE A 426 13.26 -25.76 3.50
N LEU A 427 14.48 -26.17 3.12
CA LEU A 427 15.49 -26.56 4.10
C LEU A 427 15.91 -25.38 4.99
N ALA A 428 15.98 -24.17 4.42
CA ALA A 428 16.30 -22.95 5.16
C ALA A 428 15.11 -22.39 5.98
N CYS A 429 13.87 -22.65 5.56
CA CYS A 429 12.65 -22.12 6.16
C CYS A 429 11.56 -23.21 6.23
N PRO A 430 11.74 -24.23 7.09
CA PRO A 430 10.91 -25.45 7.07
C PRO A 430 9.43 -25.21 7.40
N ASP A 431 9.13 -24.17 8.17
CA ASP A 431 7.78 -23.87 8.64
C ASP A 431 6.98 -22.96 7.67
N SER A 432 7.59 -22.55 6.54
CA SER A 432 6.91 -21.70 5.56
C SER A 432 5.92 -22.49 4.70
N ILE A 433 4.63 -22.34 5.01
CA ILE A 433 3.51 -22.92 4.24
C ILE A 433 3.55 -22.46 2.78
N ALA A 434 3.90 -21.19 2.53
CA ALA A 434 3.99 -20.64 1.18
C ALA A 434 5.06 -21.36 0.33
N LEU A 435 6.24 -21.63 0.91
CA LEU A 435 7.28 -22.39 0.21
C LEU A 435 6.85 -23.83 -0.08
N ALA A 436 6.17 -24.49 0.85
CA ALA A 436 5.61 -25.83 0.62
C ALA A 436 4.60 -25.84 -0.55
N HIS A 437 3.74 -24.82 -0.63
CA HIS A 437 2.80 -24.66 -1.74
C HIS A 437 3.51 -24.45 -3.08
N PHE A 438 4.51 -23.58 -3.14
CA PHE A 438 5.26 -23.29 -4.36
C PHE A 438 6.17 -24.45 -4.79
N HIS A 439 6.67 -25.26 -3.86
CA HIS A 439 7.33 -26.53 -4.17
C HIS A 439 6.36 -27.51 -4.85
N ALA A 440 5.14 -27.65 -4.35
CA ALA A 440 4.11 -28.47 -5.00
C ALA A 440 3.73 -27.94 -6.39
N ALA A 441 3.63 -26.61 -6.55
CA ALA A 441 3.39 -25.99 -7.85
C ALA A 441 4.53 -26.27 -8.84
N ALA A 442 5.80 -26.25 -8.39
CA ALA A 442 6.94 -26.59 -9.23
C ALA A 442 6.96 -28.07 -9.64
N LEU A 443 6.57 -28.99 -8.75
CA LEU A 443 6.36 -30.40 -9.10
C LEU A 443 5.28 -30.57 -10.17
N GLY A 444 4.12 -29.92 -10.01
CA GLY A 444 3.04 -29.97 -11.02
C GLY A 444 3.44 -29.35 -12.37
N GLY A 445 4.34 -28.36 -12.36
CA GLY A 445 4.94 -27.80 -13.58
C GLY A 445 5.78 -28.82 -14.35
N LEU A 446 6.49 -29.72 -13.67
CA LEU A 446 7.25 -30.80 -14.32
C LEU A 446 6.33 -31.85 -14.93
N ASP A 447 5.28 -32.24 -14.21
CA ASP A 447 4.31 -33.23 -14.70
C ASP A 447 3.59 -32.74 -15.97
N SER A 448 3.25 -31.45 -16.04
CA SER A 448 2.60 -30.88 -17.24
C SER A 448 3.55 -30.79 -18.45
N GLN A 449 4.85 -30.54 -18.23
CA GLN A 449 5.88 -30.58 -19.28
C GLN A 449 6.14 -32.01 -19.80
N HIS A 450 6.00 -33.02 -18.94
CA HIS A 450 6.14 -34.43 -19.33
C HIS A 450 4.94 -35.03 -20.08
N ILE A 451 3.76 -34.39 -20.03
CA ILE A 451 2.53 -34.86 -20.71
C ILE A 451 2.39 -34.25 -22.12
N LEU A 452 3.08 -33.15 -22.41
CA LEU A 452 2.98 -32.41 -23.67
C LEU A 452 4.22 -32.53 -24.59
N GLY A 453 5.26 -33.24 -24.16
CA GLY A 453 6.40 -33.67 -24.98
C GLY A 453 6.29 -35.13 -25.37
#